data_AF-C0NWV8-F1
#
_entry.id   AF-C0NWV8-F1
#
_cell.length_a   1.000
_cell.length_b   1.000
_cell.length_c   1.000
_cell.angle_alpha   90.00
_cell.angle_beta   90.00
_cell.angle_gamma   90.00
#
_symmetry.space_group_name_H-M   'P 1'
#
loop_
_entity.id
_entity.type
_entity.pdbx_description
1 polymer ?
#
loop_
_entity_poly.entity_id
_entity_poly.type
_entity_poly.pdbx_seq_one_letter_code
_entity_poly.pdbx_strand_id
1 'polypeptide(L)'
;MAVLSSLLPLMLLGLASAQMTKDPLVKNVRDFDSTFDSVLPKPQKYTYTKWTEDEINGGIPPRDTWGQSYYDSTSRFYCKDDFSVYNVTYADCPEPWLIGHCAKAEMNREATFDLLGRLPSSARGVISDLLNANIERGLSFRWNENHSVMFGGYFRPADGLKSVLTALWVGSPGVPYDPFLKAVTADTCVGDEDAAASLKRDGSLAGAVETAFAIAAYMKLVKGNPPFDASCMSNQLKIVRPMLDARWDAPGKCPNKVAPELAKYKSVLFPNGLEVLNKDPVPGSKAKSVVQWAKSDGYPEFCWNEARAQRSNDDKRPRCEPGRLNVYNVTYEDCLDQDPWVLCHCTDAQQTLDDMVERVGKLPPGLRSYMIHLVAFENDSVGGGTVIPWNMIMIFGEAQDSVYMHEASHCIDGGFYQSDVFQAAKAKDSCWPTYYSKTGDMELFAEIGVAYLYDRSGKTLIQRGYDPSCLSNGLKALDEHVGLNFQRDGTKCFKRKPNSNVIHPSDAELLSPEPYISTAIIEDFSNPGDESSQFSSFSVWGEYPRKIHGHQI
;
A
#
# COMPACT_ATOMS: atom_id res chain seq x y z
N MET A 1 46.63 10.11 31.79
CA MET A 1 46.10 8.96 32.54
C MET A 1 44.66 9.27 32.93
N ALA A 2 43.76 8.34 32.63
CA ALA A 2 42.39 8.22 33.16
C ALA A 2 41.39 9.35 32.85
N VAL A 3 40.81 9.32 31.65
CA VAL A 3 39.40 9.71 31.43
C VAL A 3 38.86 8.76 30.36
N LEU A 4 37.91 7.90 30.72
CA LEU A 4 36.91 7.28 29.84
C LEU A 4 36.07 6.34 30.71
N SER A 5 35.24 6.94 31.57
CA SER A 5 34.19 6.21 32.28
C SER A 5 32.85 6.68 31.74
N SER A 6 32.11 5.72 31.17
CA SER A 6 30.65 5.67 31.22
C SER A 6 29.86 6.69 30.38
N LEU A 7 29.89 6.53 29.05
CA LEU A 7 28.73 6.85 28.21
C LEU A 7 27.80 5.64 28.22
N LEU A 8 26.81 5.61 29.13
CA LEU A 8 25.66 4.72 29.00
C LEU A 8 24.86 5.15 27.76
N PRO A 9 24.64 4.29 26.77
CA PRO A 9 23.77 4.60 25.65
C PRO A 9 22.31 4.43 26.11
N LEU A 10 21.74 5.50 26.66
CA LEU A 10 20.29 5.74 26.67
C LEU A 10 19.83 6.04 25.23
N MET A 11 19.82 5.02 24.37
CA MET A 11 19.23 5.10 23.02
C MET A 11 18.64 3.75 22.60
N LEU A 12 17.72 3.22 23.40
CA LEU A 12 16.82 2.13 22.99
C LEU A 12 15.41 2.39 23.57
N LEU A 13 14.90 3.62 23.42
CA LEU A 13 13.45 3.88 23.45
C LEU A 13 13.00 3.91 21.99
N GLY A 14 12.93 2.71 21.40
CA GLY A 14 12.24 2.51 20.14
C GLY A 14 10.81 2.97 20.32
N LEU A 15 10.43 3.99 19.57
CA LEU A 15 9.09 4.56 19.47
C LEU A 15 8.12 3.44 19.04
N ALA A 16 7.61 2.66 19.99
CA ALA A 16 6.22 2.22 19.88
C ALA A 16 5.46 3.52 19.60
N SER A 17 4.73 3.61 18.49
CA SER A 17 3.95 4.79 18.11
C SER A 17 3.24 5.30 19.36
N ALA A 18 3.76 6.39 19.93
CA ALA A 18 3.43 6.73 21.30
C ALA A 18 1.96 7.10 21.29
N GLN A 19 1.11 6.22 21.84
CA GLN A 19 -0.31 6.50 21.98
C GLN A 19 -0.46 7.83 22.71
N MET A 20 -0.89 8.87 21.99
CA MET A 20 -0.98 10.23 22.50
C MET A 20 -2.42 10.46 22.94
N THR A 21 -2.61 10.76 24.22
CA THR A 21 -3.91 11.22 24.71
C THR A 21 -3.99 12.73 24.54
N LYS A 22 -4.96 13.20 23.76
CA LYS A 22 -5.27 14.62 23.53
C LYS A 22 -6.77 14.82 23.66
N ASP A 23 -7.18 15.98 24.16
CA ASP A 23 -8.61 16.31 24.24
C ASP A 23 -9.14 16.74 22.86
N PRO A 24 -10.39 16.45 22.53
CA PRO A 24 -11.02 16.98 21.32
C PRO A 24 -11.46 18.45 21.54
N LEU A 25 -11.20 19.33 20.57
CA LEU A 25 -11.64 20.73 20.61
C LEU A 25 -13.15 20.85 20.36
N VAL A 26 -13.68 20.10 19.40
CA VAL A 26 -15.11 19.97 19.14
C VAL A 26 -15.52 18.50 19.07
N LYS A 27 -16.82 18.22 19.09
CA LYS A 27 -17.31 16.86 18.96
C LYS A 27 -16.97 16.25 17.59
N ASN A 28 -17.33 16.96 16.52
CA ASN A 28 -17.08 16.50 15.15
C ASN A 28 -16.95 17.70 14.21
N VAL A 29 -15.86 17.77 13.42
CA VAL A 29 -15.70 18.89 12.46
C VAL A 29 -16.72 18.86 11.32
N ARG A 30 -17.45 17.76 11.11
CA ARG A 30 -18.57 17.67 10.15
C ARG A 30 -19.76 18.52 10.53
N ASP A 31 -19.89 18.90 11.80
CA ASP A 31 -20.94 19.81 12.24
C ASP A 31 -20.78 21.20 11.59
N PHE A 32 -19.59 21.50 11.06
CA PHE A 32 -19.31 22.74 10.32
C PHE A 32 -19.86 22.75 8.89
N ASP A 33 -20.28 21.62 8.32
CA ASP A 33 -20.61 21.50 6.90
C ASP A 33 -21.73 22.46 6.46
N SER A 34 -22.77 22.58 7.30
CA SER A 34 -23.87 23.52 7.03
C SER A 34 -23.39 24.98 7.00
N THR A 35 -22.46 25.34 7.88
CA THR A 35 -21.84 26.66 7.92
C THR A 35 -20.95 26.87 6.71
N PHE A 36 -20.11 25.90 6.35
CA PHE A 36 -19.27 25.95 5.15
C PHE A 36 -20.08 26.13 3.88
N ASP A 37 -21.16 25.36 3.71
CA ASP A 37 -22.08 25.50 2.57
C ASP A 37 -22.63 26.92 2.45
N SER A 38 -22.92 27.58 3.58
CA SER A 38 -23.50 28.93 3.62
C SER A 38 -22.50 30.05 3.32
N VAL A 39 -21.21 29.85 3.62
CA VAL A 39 -20.16 30.87 3.43
C VAL A 39 -19.39 30.71 2.14
N LEU A 40 -19.39 29.51 1.54
CA LEU A 40 -18.79 29.28 0.22
C LEU A 40 -19.53 30.12 -0.84
N PRO A 41 -18.80 30.73 -1.78
CA PRO A 41 -19.42 31.55 -2.81
C PRO A 41 -20.28 30.70 -3.75
N LYS A 42 -21.04 31.38 -4.60
CA LYS A 42 -21.71 30.73 -5.73
C LYS A 42 -20.66 30.16 -6.70
N PRO A 43 -20.98 29.08 -7.43
CA PRO A 43 -20.07 28.53 -8.43
C PRO A 43 -19.68 29.58 -9.46
N GLN A 44 -18.40 29.61 -9.84
CA GLN A 44 -17.92 30.37 -10.98
C GLN A 44 -18.58 29.87 -12.26
N LYS A 45 -18.82 30.79 -13.20
CA LYS A 45 -19.21 30.40 -14.56
C LYS A 45 -18.07 29.60 -15.19
N TYR A 46 -18.40 28.63 -16.01
CA TYR A 46 -17.43 27.81 -16.72
C TYR A 46 -17.86 27.56 -18.17
N THR A 47 -16.87 27.15 -18.96
CA THR A 47 -17.05 26.51 -20.26
C THR A 47 -16.41 25.13 -20.20
N TYR A 48 -16.83 24.21 -21.06
CA TYR A 48 -16.22 22.88 -21.10
C TYR A 48 -16.19 22.30 -22.51
N THR A 49 -15.21 21.44 -22.74
CA THR A 49 -15.14 20.58 -23.92
C THR A 49 -15.07 19.13 -23.46
N LYS A 50 -15.85 18.26 -24.12
CA LYS A 50 -15.83 16.82 -23.87
C LYS A 50 -14.71 16.18 -24.69
N TRP A 51 -13.94 15.30 -24.05
CA TRP A 51 -12.95 14.47 -24.73
C TRP A 51 -13.62 13.43 -25.63
N THR A 52 -12.96 13.13 -26.73
CA THR A 52 -13.24 12.02 -27.63
C THR A 52 -12.77 10.69 -27.02
N GLU A 53 -13.24 9.59 -27.59
CA GLU A 53 -12.78 8.25 -27.18
C GLU A 53 -11.27 8.07 -27.43
N ASP A 54 -10.73 8.63 -28.51
CA ASP A 54 -9.29 8.58 -28.81
C ASP A 54 -8.46 9.34 -27.75
N GLU A 55 -8.95 10.48 -27.25
CA GLU A 55 -8.29 11.22 -26.17
C GLU A 55 -8.28 10.41 -24.86
N ILE A 56 -9.41 9.77 -24.51
CA ILE A 56 -9.49 8.90 -23.31
C ILE A 56 -8.55 7.70 -23.45
N ASN A 57 -8.51 7.08 -24.63
CA ASN A 57 -7.63 5.95 -24.95
C ASN A 57 -6.14 6.36 -25.01
N GLY A 58 -5.86 7.64 -25.25
CA GLY A 58 -4.53 8.24 -25.19
C GLY A 58 -3.97 8.31 -23.77
N GLY A 59 -4.83 8.46 -22.77
CA GLY A 59 -4.47 8.37 -21.36
C GLY A 59 -5.42 9.14 -20.44
N ILE A 60 -5.65 8.60 -19.25
CA ILE A 60 -6.42 9.22 -18.17
C ILE A 60 -5.57 9.26 -16.89
N PRO A 61 -6.00 9.95 -15.81
CA PRO A 61 -5.27 9.89 -14.56
C PRO A 61 -5.03 8.44 -14.11
N PRO A 62 -3.82 8.07 -13.69
CA PRO A 62 -3.42 6.68 -13.45
C PRO A 62 -4.06 6.05 -12.21
N ARG A 63 -5.02 6.74 -11.58
CA ARG A 63 -5.66 6.29 -10.34
C ARG A 63 -6.64 5.17 -10.65
N ASP A 64 -6.71 4.18 -9.77
CA ASP A 64 -7.46 2.96 -10.04
C ASP A 64 -8.94 3.20 -10.33
N THR A 65 -9.61 4.10 -9.60
CA THR A 65 -11.01 4.43 -9.84
C THR A 65 -11.27 4.99 -11.26
N TRP A 66 -10.32 5.75 -11.82
CA TRP A 66 -10.41 6.27 -13.19
C TRP A 66 -10.35 5.13 -14.21
N GLY A 67 -9.35 4.26 -14.09
CA GLY A 67 -9.21 3.08 -14.93
C GLY A 67 -10.41 2.14 -14.82
N GLN A 68 -10.85 1.87 -13.60
CA GLN A 68 -11.97 0.99 -13.29
C GLN A 68 -13.31 1.53 -13.82
N SER A 69 -13.51 2.85 -13.83
CA SER A 69 -14.74 3.46 -14.35
C SER A 69 -14.91 3.29 -15.86
N TYR A 70 -13.81 3.16 -16.62
CA TYR A 70 -13.86 3.15 -18.09
C TYR A 70 -13.46 1.81 -18.72
N TYR A 71 -12.44 1.14 -18.19
CA TYR A 71 -11.83 -0.03 -18.83
C TYR A 71 -12.25 -1.36 -18.21
N ASP A 72 -12.59 -1.40 -16.93
CA ASP A 72 -12.86 -2.64 -16.19
C ASP A 72 -14.35 -2.93 -16.05
N SER A 73 -14.90 -3.78 -16.92
CA SER A 73 -16.34 -4.14 -16.91
C SER A 73 -16.79 -4.90 -15.66
N THR A 74 -15.86 -5.36 -14.82
CA THR A 74 -16.17 -6.08 -13.58
C THR A 74 -16.15 -5.19 -12.35
N SER A 75 -15.60 -3.98 -12.45
CA SER A 75 -15.58 -3.03 -11.34
C SER A 75 -16.99 -2.51 -11.02
N ARG A 76 -17.27 -2.32 -9.74
CA ARG A 76 -18.47 -1.62 -9.26
C ARG A 76 -18.57 -0.17 -9.77
N PHE A 77 -17.44 0.46 -10.09
CA PHE A 77 -17.39 1.82 -10.62
C PHE A 77 -17.63 1.88 -12.13
N TYR A 78 -17.68 0.74 -12.81
CA TYR A 78 -17.74 0.67 -14.27
C TYR A 78 -18.92 1.45 -14.85
N CYS A 79 -18.59 2.30 -15.83
CA CYS A 79 -19.53 3.25 -16.41
C CYS A 79 -19.19 3.60 -17.87
N LYS A 80 -18.44 2.79 -18.62
CA LYS A 80 -17.88 3.14 -19.94
C LYS A 80 -18.85 3.90 -20.88
N ASP A 81 -20.05 3.35 -21.13
CA ASP A 81 -21.02 3.93 -22.07
C ASP A 81 -21.61 5.27 -21.61
N ASP A 82 -21.57 5.54 -20.30
CA ASP A 82 -22.08 6.74 -19.64
C ASP A 82 -20.94 7.64 -19.10
N PHE A 83 -19.69 7.25 -19.34
CA PHE A 83 -18.50 7.93 -18.87
C PHE A 83 -18.12 9.06 -19.80
N SER A 84 -17.71 10.18 -19.24
CA SER A 84 -17.25 11.33 -20.01
C SER A 84 -16.14 12.05 -19.27
N VAL A 85 -15.12 12.45 -20.01
CA VAL A 85 -14.02 13.29 -19.53
C VAL A 85 -14.17 14.67 -20.14
N TYR A 86 -13.98 15.69 -19.32
CA TYR A 86 -14.16 17.08 -19.69
C TYR A 86 -12.93 17.91 -19.33
N ASN A 87 -12.54 18.80 -20.23
CA ASN A 87 -11.75 19.98 -19.88
C ASN A 87 -12.73 21.08 -19.44
N VAL A 88 -12.70 21.48 -18.18
CA VAL A 88 -13.60 22.50 -17.61
C VAL A 88 -12.80 23.75 -17.25
N THR A 89 -13.08 24.86 -17.92
CA THR A 89 -12.41 26.15 -17.72
C THR A 89 -13.35 27.13 -17.01
N TYR A 90 -12.98 27.54 -15.80
CA TYR A 90 -13.74 28.52 -15.01
C TYR A 90 -13.36 29.95 -15.39
N ALA A 91 -14.28 30.89 -15.28
CA ALA A 91 -14.10 32.27 -15.77
C ALA A 91 -12.94 33.04 -15.10
N ASP A 92 -12.57 32.65 -13.89
CA ASP A 92 -11.48 33.23 -13.10
C ASP A 92 -10.11 32.58 -13.37
N CYS A 93 -10.04 31.45 -14.10
CA CYS A 93 -8.81 30.74 -14.44
C CYS A 93 -8.83 30.20 -15.88
N PRO A 94 -7.99 30.69 -16.81
CA PRO A 94 -7.99 30.25 -18.21
C PRO A 94 -7.57 28.79 -18.42
N GLU A 95 -6.91 28.15 -17.45
CA GLU A 95 -6.48 26.76 -17.58
C GLU A 95 -7.61 25.80 -17.21
N PRO A 96 -7.86 24.74 -18.00
CA PRO A 96 -8.91 23.76 -17.71
C PRO A 96 -8.51 22.82 -16.56
N TRP A 97 -9.52 22.39 -15.79
CA TRP A 97 -9.45 21.20 -14.94
C TRP A 97 -9.96 19.98 -15.71
N LEU A 98 -9.33 18.84 -15.46
CA LEU A 98 -9.78 17.58 -16.01
C LEU A 98 -10.83 16.97 -15.08
N ILE A 99 -12.05 16.78 -15.58
CA ILE A 99 -13.16 16.24 -14.78
C ILE A 99 -13.76 15.02 -15.48
N GLY A 100 -13.67 13.86 -14.83
CA GLY A 100 -14.35 12.63 -15.21
C GLY A 100 -15.71 12.56 -14.52
N HIS A 101 -16.74 12.17 -15.27
CA HIS A 101 -18.09 12.03 -14.73
C HIS A 101 -18.82 10.87 -15.40
N CYS A 102 -19.40 10.03 -14.57
CA CYS A 102 -20.32 8.98 -14.96
C CYS A 102 -21.77 9.49 -14.89
N ALA A 103 -22.53 9.40 -15.98
CA ALA A 103 -23.93 9.86 -15.99
C ALA A 103 -24.88 9.05 -15.08
N LYS A 104 -24.46 7.85 -14.65
CA LYS A 104 -25.15 7.03 -13.65
C LYS A 104 -24.83 7.43 -12.20
N ALA A 105 -23.82 8.27 -11.97
CA ALA A 105 -23.49 8.76 -10.64
C ALA A 105 -24.65 9.55 -10.03
N GLU A 106 -24.73 9.57 -8.69
CA GLU A 106 -25.84 10.22 -7.98
C GLU A 106 -25.86 11.74 -8.16
N MET A 107 -24.69 12.39 -8.12
CA MET A 107 -24.55 13.77 -8.52
C MET A 107 -24.50 13.89 -10.05
N ASN A 108 -25.24 14.84 -10.62
CA ASN A 108 -25.12 15.16 -12.04
C ASN A 108 -23.81 15.93 -12.36
N ARG A 109 -23.54 16.08 -13.66
CA ARG A 109 -22.33 16.75 -14.17
C ARG A 109 -22.19 18.17 -13.64
N GLU A 110 -23.26 18.96 -13.69
CA GLU A 110 -23.24 20.36 -13.26
C GLU A 110 -22.90 20.49 -11.77
N ALA A 111 -23.50 19.66 -10.92
CA ALA A 111 -23.19 19.61 -9.50
C ALA A 111 -21.73 19.21 -9.25
N THR A 112 -21.19 18.30 -10.08
CA THR A 112 -19.77 17.90 -10.01
C THR A 112 -18.84 19.08 -10.31
N PHE A 113 -19.13 19.83 -11.38
CA PHE A 113 -18.35 21.03 -11.74
C PHE A 113 -18.49 22.11 -10.68
N ASP A 114 -19.69 22.29 -10.12
CA ASP A 114 -19.97 23.29 -9.10
C ASP A 114 -19.20 23.06 -7.79
N LEU A 115 -18.88 21.81 -7.42
CA LEU A 115 -18.04 21.53 -6.24
C LEU A 115 -16.69 22.25 -6.33
N LEU A 116 -16.03 22.16 -7.48
CA LEU A 116 -14.82 22.91 -7.72
C LEU A 116 -15.16 24.38 -7.90
N GLY A 117 -16.14 24.72 -8.75
CA GLY A 117 -16.47 26.11 -9.11
C GLY A 117 -16.76 27.04 -7.93
N ARG A 118 -17.12 26.53 -6.76
CA ARG A 118 -17.34 27.32 -5.53
C ARG A 118 -16.07 27.68 -4.77
N LEU A 119 -14.92 27.12 -5.14
CA LEU A 119 -13.66 27.37 -4.47
C LEU A 119 -12.89 28.47 -5.21
N PRO A 120 -12.10 29.31 -4.53
CA PRO A 120 -11.19 30.25 -5.19
C PRO A 120 -10.24 29.55 -6.17
N SER A 121 -9.84 30.21 -7.26
CA SER A 121 -9.00 29.61 -8.30
C SER A 121 -7.70 28.97 -7.78
N SER A 122 -7.03 29.61 -6.82
CA SER A 122 -5.82 29.06 -6.21
C SER A 122 -6.08 27.82 -5.35
N ALA A 123 -7.19 27.81 -4.60
CA ALA A 123 -7.60 26.69 -3.77
C ALA A 123 -7.97 25.50 -4.66
N ARG A 124 -8.73 25.73 -5.74
CA ARG A 124 -8.99 24.72 -6.77
C ARG A 124 -7.72 24.21 -7.45
N GLY A 125 -6.70 25.06 -7.56
CA GLY A 125 -5.44 24.75 -8.21
C GLY A 125 -4.64 23.63 -7.53
N VAL A 126 -4.96 23.28 -6.27
CA VAL A 126 -4.36 22.10 -5.63
C VAL A 126 -4.94 20.78 -6.16
N ILE A 127 -6.10 20.83 -6.81
CA ILE A 127 -6.74 19.67 -7.46
C ILE A 127 -6.32 19.66 -8.92
N SER A 128 -5.65 18.60 -9.35
CA SER A 128 -5.22 18.40 -10.73
C SER A 128 -6.36 17.86 -11.61
N ASP A 129 -7.13 16.93 -11.05
CA ASP A 129 -8.23 16.23 -11.70
C ASP A 129 -9.27 15.78 -10.68
N LEU A 130 -10.51 15.63 -11.16
CA LEU A 130 -11.65 15.22 -10.36
C LEU A 130 -12.42 14.12 -11.07
N LEU A 131 -12.74 13.03 -10.38
CA LEU A 131 -13.66 11.99 -10.85
C LEU A 131 -14.92 11.96 -9.99
N ASN A 132 -16.09 11.90 -10.62
CA ASN A 132 -17.34 11.48 -10.00
C ASN A 132 -17.77 10.13 -10.61
N ALA A 133 -17.52 9.06 -9.87
CA ALA A 133 -17.70 7.67 -10.27
C ALA A 133 -19.10 7.15 -9.93
N ASN A 134 -19.51 6.08 -10.62
CA ASN A 134 -20.72 5.32 -10.27
C ASN A 134 -20.49 4.55 -8.96
N ILE A 135 -21.45 4.52 -8.06
CA ILE A 135 -21.47 3.59 -6.93
C ILE A 135 -22.91 3.21 -6.61
N GLU A 136 -23.11 2.12 -5.90
CA GLU A 136 -24.41 1.65 -5.44
C GLU A 136 -25.12 2.75 -4.62
N ARG A 137 -26.42 2.91 -4.86
CA ARG A 137 -27.23 3.93 -4.20
C ARG A 137 -27.15 3.82 -2.68
N GLY A 138 -27.05 4.96 -2.01
CA GLY A 138 -26.95 5.06 -0.55
C GLY A 138 -25.53 4.88 -0.01
N LEU A 139 -24.56 4.54 -0.86
CA LEU A 139 -23.15 4.58 -0.52
C LEU A 139 -22.52 5.90 -0.96
N SER A 140 -21.53 6.36 -0.22
CA SER A 140 -20.67 7.46 -0.65
C SER A 140 -19.22 7.22 -0.31
N PHE A 141 -18.31 7.71 -1.15
CA PHE A 141 -16.88 7.72 -0.87
C PHE A 141 -16.23 9.01 -1.39
N ARG A 142 -15.28 9.53 -0.63
CA ARG A 142 -14.35 10.58 -1.06
C ARG A 142 -12.94 10.05 -0.88
N TRP A 143 -12.16 10.09 -1.94
CA TRP A 143 -10.76 9.67 -1.93
C TRP A 143 -9.89 10.75 -2.56
N ASN A 144 -8.71 10.94 -1.99
CA ASN A 144 -7.69 11.86 -2.46
C ASN A 144 -6.39 11.09 -2.63
N GLU A 145 -5.79 11.16 -3.79
CA GLU A 145 -4.46 10.61 -4.04
C GLU A 145 -3.60 11.70 -4.67
N ASN A 146 -2.68 12.25 -3.86
CA ASN A 146 -1.98 13.49 -4.16
C ASN A 146 -2.95 14.64 -4.50
N HIS A 147 -2.96 15.04 -5.77
CA HIS A 147 -3.77 16.14 -6.30
C HIS A 147 -5.04 15.66 -7.04
N SER A 148 -5.24 14.34 -7.16
CA SER A 148 -6.43 13.74 -7.76
C SER A 148 -7.51 13.53 -6.71
N VAL A 149 -8.76 13.88 -7.05
CA VAL A 149 -9.93 13.70 -6.17
C VAL A 149 -10.92 12.75 -6.84
N MET A 150 -11.47 11.83 -6.07
CA MET A 150 -12.52 10.93 -6.51
C MET A 150 -13.70 10.99 -5.55
N PHE A 151 -14.90 11.10 -6.10
CA PHE A 151 -16.17 11.02 -5.42
C PHE A 151 -17.00 9.88 -5.99
N GLY A 152 -17.88 9.32 -5.17
CA GLY A 152 -19.07 8.59 -5.62
C GLY A 152 -20.18 8.72 -4.59
N GLY A 153 -21.42 8.85 -5.04
CA GLY A 153 -22.57 9.21 -4.20
C GLY A 153 -22.86 10.72 -4.20
N TYR A 154 -23.61 11.18 -3.21
CA TYR A 154 -23.98 12.59 -3.06
C TYR A 154 -22.98 13.39 -2.19
N PHE A 155 -22.57 14.56 -2.66
CA PHE A 155 -21.69 15.48 -1.92
C PHE A 155 -22.23 16.91 -1.89
N ARG A 156 -21.93 17.60 -0.78
CA ARG A 156 -22.30 18.99 -0.52
C ARG A 156 -21.17 19.93 -0.94
N PRO A 157 -21.44 21.24 -1.11
CA PRO A 157 -20.38 22.24 -1.35
C PRO A 157 -19.20 22.16 -0.37
N ALA A 158 -19.47 21.92 0.92
CA ALA A 158 -18.45 21.75 1.95
C ALA A 158 -17.47 20.61 1.65
N ASP A 159 -17.90 19.57 0.94
CA ASP A 159 -17.04 18.43 0.59
C ASP A 159 -16.00 18.81 -0.47
N GLY A 160 -16.32 19.74 -1.37
CA GLY A 160 -15.34 20.34 -2.29
C GLY A 160 -14.23 21.08 -1.54
N LEU A 161 -14.58 21.85 -0.50
CA LEU A 161 -13.61 22.49 0.39
C LEU A 161 -12.75 21.42 1.10
N LYS A 162 -13.38 20.39 1.68
CA LYS A 162 -12.62 19.35 2.37
C LYS A 162 -11.68 18.58 1.45
N SER A 163 -12.05 18.32 0.19
CA SER A 163 -11.14 17.72 -0.80
C SER A 163 -9.90 18.58 -1.05
N VAL A 164 -10.04 19.91 -1.08
CA VAL A 164 -8.89 20.82 -1.13
C VAL A 164 -8.05 20.70 0.13
N LEU A 165 -8.67 20.72 1.32
CA LEU A 165 -7.95 20.60 2.59
C LEU A 165 -7.16 19.29 2.67
N THR A 166 -7.75 18.18 2.23
CA THR A 166 -7.05 16.89 2.15
C THR A 166 -5.90 16.93 1.14
N ALA A 167 -6.13 17.46 -0.06
CA ALA A 167 -5.09 17.56 -1.09
C ALA A 167 -3.91 18.48 -0.69
N LEU A 168 -4.11 19.46 0.21
CA LEU A 168 -3.03 20.30 0.72
C LEU A 168 -1.97 19.52 1.49
N TRP A 169 -2.34 18.44 2.15
CA TRP A 169 -1.42 17.67 2.97
C TRP A 169 -1.03 16.32 2.35
N VAL A 170 -1.93 15.70 1.59
CA VAL A 170 -1.64 14.45 0.84
C VAL A 170 -0.81 14.75 -0.42
N GLY A 171 -1.04 15.90 -1.08
CA GLY A 171 -0.27 16.34 -2.24
C GLY A 171 1.03 17.06 -1.89
N SER A 172 1.88 17.34 -2.88
CA SER A 172 3.18 17.99 -2.67
C SER A 172 3.04 19.52 -2.48
N PRO A 173 3.72 20.15 -1.49
CA PRO A 173 4.79 19.61 -0.65
C PRO A 173 4.32 18.83 0.60
N GLY A 174 3.03 18.80 0.88
CA GLY A 174 2.43 18.12 2.02
C GLY A 174 2.64 18.83 3.35
N VAL A 175 2.06 18.28 4.42
CA VAL A 175 2.40 18.71 5.78
C VAL A 175 3.69 18.03 6.20
N PRO A 176 4.70 18.75 6.72
CA PRO A 176 5.93 18.12 7.15
C PRO A 176 5.67 17.31 8.44
N TYR A 177 6.04 16.03 8.42
CA TYR A 177 5.74 15.08 9.49
C TYR A 177 6.31 15.48 10.85
N ASP A 178 7.64 15.58 10.98
CA ASP A 178 8.27 15.88 12.29
C ASP A 178 7.79 17.20 12.91
N PRO A 179 7.67 18.31 12.16
CA PRO A 179 7.09 19.54 12.71
C PRO A 179 5.65 19.35 13.21
N PHE A 180 4.80 18.61 12.47
CA PHE A 180 3.42 18.40 12.89
C PHE A 180 3.29 17.47 14.09
N LEU A 181 4.07 16.39 14.15
CA LEU A 181 4.15 15.52 15.32
C LEU A 181 4.55 16.31 16.58
N LYS A 182 5.56 17.18 16.46
CA LYS A 182 5.98 18.08 17.56
C LYS A 182 4.86 19.04 17.95
N ALA A 183 4.09 19.56 16.98
CA ALA A 183 2.96 20.43 17.25
C ALA A 183 1.84 19.72 18.01
N VAL A 184 1.43 18.53 17.56
CA VAL A 184 0.44 17.69 18.26
C VAL A 184 0.94 17.35 19.67
N THR A 185 2.22 17.02 19.83
CA THR A 185 2.82 16.73 21.14
C THR A 185 2.75 17.93 22.08
N ALA A 186 3.04 19.14 21.57
CA ALA A 186 3.06 20.38 22.34
C ALA A 186 1.66 20.94 22.67
N ASP A 187 0.66 20.65 21.84
CA ASP A 187 -0.72 21.08 22.04
C ASP A 187 -1.47 20.22 23.07
N THR A 188 -2.49 20.77 23.71
CA THR A 188 -3.31 20.02 24.68
C THR A 188 -4.53 19.36 24.03
N CYS A 189 -4.91 19.78 22.83
CA CYS A 189 -6.06 19.26 22.11
C CYS A 189 -5.78 18.99 20.62
N VAL A 190 -6.70 18.26 19.98
CA VAL A 190 -6.82 18.09 18.52
C VAL A 190 -8.22 18.48 18.05
N GLY A 191 -8.46 18.53 16.74
CA GLY A 191 -9.67 19.14 16.21
C GLY A 191 -10.97 18.47 16.65
N ASP A 192 -11.05 17.13 16.72
CA ASP A 192 -12.26 16.44 17.17
C ASP A 192 -12.05 15.07 17.86
N GLU A 193 -13.16 14.44 18.25
CA GLU A 193 -13.19 13.13 18.96
C GLU A 193 -12.57 11.99 18.14
N ASP A 194 -12.82 11.95 16.82
CA ASP A 194 -12.28 10.92 15.91
C ASP A 194 -10.75 11.01 15.82
N ALA A 195 -10.22 12.24 15.71
CA ALA A 195 -8.78 12.49 15.70
C ALA A 195 -8.13 12.11 17.03
N ALA A 196 -8.75 12.49 18.16
CA ALA A 196 -8.27 12.15 19.50
C ALA A 196 -8.24 10.63 19.72
N ALA A 197 -9.29 9.94 19.29
CA ALA A 197 -9.39 8.48 19.38
C ALA A 197 -8.30 7.78 18.55
N SER A 198 -8.03 8.26 17.34
CA SER A 198 -6.99 7.68 16.47
C SER A 198 -5.59 7.85 17.09
N LEU A 199 -5.24 9.05 17.56
CA LEU A 199 -3.97 9.29 18.26
C LEU A 199 -3.78 8.40 19.49
N LYS A 200 -4.87 8.16 20.24
CA LYS A 200 -4.85 7.29 21.41
C LYS A 200 -4.73 5.82 21.04
N ARG A 201 -5.37 5.39 19.94
CA ARG A 201 -5.38 4.00 19.50
C ARG A 201 -4.02 3.59 18.93
N ASP A 202 -3.51 4.34 17.96
CA ASP A 202 -2.37 3.92 17.13
C ASP A 202 -1.32 5.04 16.91
N GLY A 203 -1.61 6.28 17.35
CA GLY A 203 -0.72 7.42 17.14
C GLY A 203 -0.85 8.08 15.76
N SER A 204 -1.84 7.68 14.94
CA SER A 204 -2.08 8.21 13.60
C SER A 204 -2.36 9.72 13.62
N LEU A 205 -1.60 10.45 12.80
CA LEU A 205 -1.70 11.90 12.69
C LEU A 205 -2.70 12.36 11.61
N ALA A 206 -3.16 11.50 10.69
CA ALA A 206 -4.01 11.91 9.56
C ALA A 206 -5.29 12.63 10.02
N GLY A 207 -5.99 12.07 11.02
CA GLY A 207 -7.18 12.71 11.60
C GLY A 207 -6.86 14.06 12.25
N ALA A 208 -5.72 14.18 12.93
CA ALA A 208 -5.29 15.44 13.53
C ALA A 208 -4.97 16.51 12.47
N VAL A 209 -4.31 16.14 11.37
CA VAL A 209 -4.05 17.06 10.25
C VAL A 209 -5.35 17.52 9.59
N GLU A 210 -6.23 16.59 9.21
CA GLU A 210 -7.48 16.91 8.51
C GLU A 210 -8.38 17.84 9.34
N THR A 211 -8.50 17.54 10.63
CA THR A 211 -9.32 18.37 11.55
C THR A 211 -8.65 19.71 11.86
N ALA A 212 -7.32 19.79 11.94
CA ALA A 212 -6.61 21.06 12.06
C ALA A 212 -6.85 21.98 10.86
N PHE A 213 -6.83 21.42 9.64
CA PHE A 213 -7.21 22.18 8.44
C PHE A 213 -8.68 22.62 8.48
N ALA A 214 -9.60 21.76 8.90
CA ALA A 214 -11.02 22.12 9.02
C ALA A 214 -11.24 23.27 10.01
N ILE A 215 -10.57 23.24 11.17
CA ILE A 215 -10.60 24.33 12.17
C ILE A 215 -9.98 25.60 11.59
N ALA A 216 -8.83 25.52 10.92
CA ALA A 216 -8.20 26.66 10.27
C ALA A 216 -9.12 27.28 9.19
N ALA A 217 -9.78 26.45 8.38
CA ALA A 217 -10.74 26.89 7.37
C ALA A 217 -11.97 27.55 8.02
N TYR A 218 -12.50 26.99 9.09
CA TYR A 218 -13.62 27.62 9.83
C TYR A 218 -13.26 29.02 10.30
N MET A 219 -12.12 29.16 10.97
CA MET A 219 -11.64 30.44 11.49
C MET A 219 -11.36 31.47 10.39
N LYS A 220 -11.05 31.01 9.17
CA LYS A 220 -10.78 31.88 8.01
C LYS A 220 -12.05 32.31 7.28
N LEU A 221 -12.99 31.38 7.07
CA LEU A 221 -14.13 31.57 6.18
C LEU A 221 -15.38 32.08 6.89
N VAL A 222 -15.56 31.69 8.16
CA VAL A 222 -16.75 32.05 8.93
C VAL A 222 -16.48 33.35 9.66
N LYS A 223 -17.15 34.43 9.21
CA LYS A 223 -17.02 35.76 9.83
C LYS A 223 -17.67 35.76 11.21
N GLY A 224 -16.92 36.17 12.23
CA GLY A 224 -17.39 36.29 13.61
C GLY A 224 -16.49 35.56 14.60
N ASN A 225 -16.96 35.42 15.85
CA ASN A 225 -16.27 34.62 16.85
C ASN A 225 -16.61 33.14 16.63
N PRO A 226 -15.62 32.24 16.48
CA PRO A 226 -15.89 30.81 16.42
C PRO A 226 -16.60 30.32 17.69
N PRO A 227 -17.42 29.26 17.63
CA PRO A 227 -18.10 28.69 18.79
C PRO A 227 -17.15 27.86 19.69
N PHE A 228 -15.84 27.99 19.49
CA PHE A 228 -14.78 27.24 20.18
C PHE A 228 -13.54 28.13 20.36
N ASP A 229 -12.74 27.86 21.39
CA ASP A 229 -11.42 28.47 21.58
C ASP A 229 -10.33 27.50 21.12
N ALA A 230 -9.72 27.79 19.97
CA ALA A 230 -8.69 26.95 19.38
C ALA A 230 -7.27 27.17 19.97
N SER A 231 -7.15 27.90 21.09
CA SER A 231 -5.87 28.15 21.77
C SER A 231 -5.15 26.85 22.18
N CYS A 232 -5.89 25.78 22.50
CA CYS A 232 -5.34 24.48 22.88
C CYS A 232 -4.61 23.73 21.75
N MET A 233 -4.85 24.08 20.47
CA MET A 233 -4.18 23.50 19.30
C MET A 233 -3.35 24.53 18.50
N SER A 234 -2.84 25.54 19.20
CA SER A 234 -2.17 26.67 18.57
C SER A 234 -0.92 26.30 17.76
N ASN A 235 -0.19 25.24 18.13
CA ASN A 235 0.99 24.82 17.39
C ASN A 235 0.64 24.09 16.09
N GLN A 236 -0.41 23.26 16.08
CA GLN A 236 -0.95 22.66 14.85
C GLN A 236 -1.38 23.76 13.87
N LEU A 237 -2.08 24.77 14.37
CA LEU A 237 -2.56 25.90 13.57
C LEU A 237 -1.43 26.76 12.98
N LYS A 238 -0.29 26.90 13.67
CA LYS A 238 0.90 27.58 13.12
C LYS A 238 1.46 26.89 11.87
N ILE A 239 1.22 25.59 11.71
CA ILE A 239 1.67 24.81 10.55
C ILE A 239 0.67 24.88 9.41
N VAL A 240 -0.61 24.59 9.69
CA VAL A 240 -1.61 24.43 8.63
C VAL A 240 -2.17 25.76 8.10
N ARG A 241 -2.20 26.83 8.91
CA ARG A 241 -2.73 28.14 8.46
C ARG A 241 -1.92 28.74 7.30
N PRO A 242 -0.58 28.84 7.37
CA PRO A 242 0.19 29.36 6.24
C PRO A 242 -0.05 28.58 4.94
N MET A 243 -0.22 27.25 5.02
CA MET A 243 -0.51 26.41 3.85
C MET A 243 -1.89 26.70 3.26
N LEU A 244 -2.90 26.84 4.11
CA LEU A 244 -4.25 27.24 3.69
C LEU A 244 -4.24 28.65 3.09
N ASP A 245 -3.61 29.62 3.75
CA ASP A 245 -3.56 31.01 3.32
C ASP A 245 -2.85 31.17 1.98
N ALA A 246 -1.74 30.45 1.77
CA ALA A 246 -1.01 30.42 0.50
C ALA A 246 -1.85 29.93 -0.69
N ARG A 247 -2.98 29.26 -0.43
CA ARG A 247 -3.87 28.67 -1.43
C ARG A 247 -5.24 29.35 -1.48
N TRP A 248 -5.67 30.01 -0.42
CA TRP A 248 -6.94 30.72 -0.41
C TRP A 248 -6.81 32.17 -0.87
N ASP A 249 -5.69 32.82 -0.51
CA ASP A 249 -5.48 34.26 -0.72
C ASP A 249 -4.51 34.58 -1.87
N ALA A 250 -3.99 33.55 -2.56
CA ALA A 250 -2.99 33.75 -3.59
C ALA A 250 -3.58 34.52 -4.80
N PRO A 251 -2.90 35.60 -5.24
CA PRO A 251 -3.37 36.43 -6.34
C PRO A 251 -3.12 35.78 -7.70
N GLY A 252 -3.94 36.11 -8.69
CA GLY A 252 -3.77 35.68 -10.08
C GLY A 252 -4.92 34.83 -10.59
N LYS A 253 -4.86 34.46 -11.88
CA LYS A 253 -5.95 33.69 -12.52
C LYS A 253 -5.84 32.19 -12.24
N CYS A 254 -4.63 31.61 -12.21
CA CYS A 254 -4.42 30.18 -11.92
C CYS A 254 -3.17 29.93 -11.06
N PRO A 255 -2.97 30.65 -9.94
CA PRO A 255 -1.73 30.54 -9.20
C PRO A 255 -1.55 29.12 -8.65
N ASN A 256 -0.38 28.53 -8.95
CA ASN A 256 0.05 27.21 -8.47
C ASN A 256 -0.88 26.05 -8.89
N LYS A 257 -1.57 26.16 -10.03
CA LYS A 257 -2.39 25.07 -10.56
C LYS A 257 -1.51 23.86 -10.89
N VAL A 258 -1.89 22.71 -10.35
CA VAL A 258 -1.24 21.43 -10.66
C VAL A 258 -1.86 20.85 -11.94
N ALA A 259 -1.02 20.43 -12.87
CA ALA A 259 -1.48 19.75 -14.08
C ALA A 259 -1.82 18.28 -13.77
N PRO A 260 -2.87 17.69 -14.38
CA PRO A 260 -3.14 16.28 -14.26
C PRO A 260 -2.03 15.45 -14.87
N GLU A 261 -1.64 14.40 -14.17
CA GLU A 261 -0.82 13.32 -14.73
C GLU A 261 -1.72 12.43 -15.58
N LEU A 262 -1.29 12.11 -16.79
CA LEU A 262 -2.03 11.23 -17.70
C LEU A 262 -1.16 10.04 -18.06
N ALA A 263 -1.70 8.84 -17.91
CA ALA A 263 -1.05 7.62 -18.32
C ALA A 263 -2.00 6.78 -19.16
N LYS A 264 -1.44 6.06 -20.13
CA LYS A 264 -2.20 5.04 -20.85
C LYS A 264 -2.58 3.93 -19.88
N TYR A 265 -3.86 3.58 -19.85
CA TYR A 265 -4.34 2.50 -18.99
C TYR A 265 -3.69 1.17 -19.39
N LYS A 266 -3.29 0.41 -18.38
CA LYS A 266 -2.83 -0.96 -18.49
C LYS A 266 -3.81 -1.85 -17.74
N SER A 267 -4.35 -2.85 -18.43
CA SER A 267 -5.23 -3.84 -17.81
C SER A 267 -4.47 -4.70 -16.80
N VAL A 268 -5.18 -5.53 -16.05
CA VAL A 268 -4.59 -6.52 -15.14
C VAL A 268 -4.90 -7.91 -15.69
N LEU A 269 -3.87 -8.74 -15.86
CA LEU A 269 -4.03 -10.08 -16.43
C LEU A 269 -4.72 -11.04 -15.44
N PHE A 270 -4.41 -10.94 -14.16
CA PHE A 270 -4.96 -11.75 -13.08
C PHE A 270 -5.70 -10.86 -12.06
N PRO A 271 -6.91 -10.36 -12.38
CA PRO A 271 -7.63 -9.42 -11.53
C PRO A 271 -8.06 -10.02 -10.17
N ASN A 272 -8.08 -11.35 -10.04
CA ASN A 272 -8.35 -12.07 -8.78
C ASN A 272 -7.06 -12.58 -8.10
N GLY A 273 -5.90 -12.02 -8.46
CA GLY A 273 -4.59 -12.43 -7.95
C GLY A 273 -3.98 -13.63 -8.68
N LEU A 274 -2.69 -13.88 -8.43
CA LEU A 274 -1.95 -15.00 -9.02
C LEU A 274 -2.41 -16.36 -8.47
N GLU A 275 -3.16 -16.38 -7.37
CA GLU A 275 -3.68 -17.58 -6.71
C GLU A 275 -4.58 -18.40 -7.63
N VAL A 276 -5.18 -17.75 -8.63
CA VAL A 276 -5.97 -18.43 -9.67
C VAL A 276 -5.17 -19.51 -10.40
N LEU A 277 -3.84 -19.36 -10.49
CA LEU A 277 -2.94 -20.32 -11.11
C LEU A 277 -2.73 -21.57 -10.24
N ASN A 278 -2.90 -21.47 -8.92
CA ASN A 278 -2.71 -22.58 -7.97
C ASN A 278 -3.72 -23.72 -8.16
N LYS A 279 -4.80 -23.50 -8.91
CA LYS A 279 -5.78 -24.54 -9.30
C LYS A 279 -5.17 -25.62 -10.20
N ASP A 280 -4.07 -25.31 -10.88
CA ASP A 280 -3.34 -26.24 -11.76
C ASP A 280 -1.84 -26.16 -11.42
N PRO A 281 -1.45 -26.75 -10.28
CA PRO A 281 -0.16 -26.51 -9.64
C PRO A 281 1.00 -27.01 -10.49
N VAL A 282 2.17 -26.40 -10.30
CA VAL A 282 3.38 -26.81 -10.99
C VAL A 282 3.95 -28.11 -10.41
N PRO A 283 4.70 -28.91 -11.20
CA PRO A 283 5.37 -30.10 -10.68
C PRO A 283 6.40 -29.75 -9.60
N GLY A 284 6.43 -30.56 -8.53
CA GLY A 284 7.39 -30.45 -7.42
C GLY A 284 8.31 -31.65 -7.27
N SER A 285 9.47 -31.42 -6.66
CA SER A 285 10.38 -32.46 -6.19
C SER A 285 10.00 -32.89 -4.78
N LYS A 286 10.09 -34.19 -4.48
CA LYS A 286 9.79 -34.71 -3.16
C LYS A 286 10.98 -34.51 -2.23
N ALA A 287 10.72 -34.37 -0.94
CA ALA A 287 11.76 -34.48 0.06
C ALA A 287 12.26 -35.94 0.13
N LYS A 288 13.57 -36.11 -0.01
CA LYS A 288 14.27 -37.37 0.26
C LYS A 288 14.35 -37.64 1.76
N SER A 289 14.55 -36.58 2.56
CA SER A 289 14.62 -36.65 4.02
C SER A 289 14.19 -35.33 4.64
N VAL A 290 13.50 -35.45 5.77
CA VAL A 290 13.16 -34.34 6.68
C VAL A 290 13.64 -34.73 8.07
N VAL A 291 14.57 -33.97 8.63
CA VAL A 291 15.19 -34.27 9.94
C VAL A 291 15.04 -33.06 10.85
N GLN A 292 14.27 -33.23 11.92
CA GLN A 292 14.12 -32.20 12.95
C GLN A 292 15.39 -32.08 13.79
N TRP A 293 15.81 -30.85 14.08
CA TRP A 293 16.92 -30.57 14.99
C TRP A 293 16.48 -30.81 16.43
N ALA A 294 17.39 -31.30 17.29
CA ALA A 294 17.15 -31.25 18.71
C ALA A 294 17.19 -29.79 19.16
N LYS A 295 16.39 -29.42 20.16
CA LYS A 295 16.37 -28.03 20.70
C LYS A 295 17.77 -27.60 21.20
N SER A 296 18.58 -28.55 21.66
CA SER A 296 19.97 -28.34 22.07
C SER A 296 20.92 -27.96 20.93
N ASP A 297 20.57 -28.31 19.69
CA ASP A 297 21.36 -27.98 18.49
C ASP A 297 21.24 -26.50 18.11
N GLY A 298 20.35 -25.76 18.79
CA GLY A 298 20.17 -24.33 18.64
C GLY A 298 19.15 -23.97 17.56
N TYR A 299 19.16 -22.69 17.19
CA TYR A 299 18.24 -22.11 16.21
C TYR A 299 19.02 -21.26 15.22
N PRO A 300 18.63 -21.25 13.93
CA PRO A 300 19.08 -20.22 13.02
C PRO A 300 18.69 -18.85 13.59
N GLU A 301 19.67 -17.95 13.69
CA GLU A 301 19.52 -16.61 14.29
C GLU A 301 18.34 -15.85 13.70
N PHE A 302 18.15 -15.96 12.38
CA PHE A 302 17.01 -15.38 11.68
C PHE A 302 15.67 -15.89 12.22
N CYS A 303 15.49 -17.22 12.27
CA CYS A 303 14.24 -17.81 12.74
C CYS A 303 13.94 -17.45 14.19
N TRP A 304 14.98 -17.40 15.03
CA TRP A 304 14.85 -16.98 16.42
C TRP A 304 14.43 -15.51 16.55
N ASN A 305 15.07 -14.61 15.80
CA ASN A 305 14.77 -13.19 15.86
C ASN A 305 13.36 -12.91 15.35
N GLU A 306 12.97 -13.46 14.20
CA GLU A 306 11.64 -13.26 13.64
C GLU A 306 10.54 -13.91 14.50
N ALA A 307 10.81 -15.03 15.19
CA ALA A 307 9.86 -15.61 16.14
C ALA A 307 9.52 -14.65 17.30
N ARG A 308 10.52 -13.90 17.79
CA ARG A 308 10.36 -12.91 18.88
C ARG A 308 9.80 -11.56 18.42
N ALA A 309 9.65 -11.35 17.12
CA ALA A 309 9.01 -10.14 16.62
C ALA A 309 7.53 -10.11 17.04
N GLN A 310 6.99 -8.91 17.26
CA GLN A 310 5.56 -8.75 17.54
C GLN A 310 4.73 -9.16 16.32
N ARG A 311 3.55 -9.75 16.56
CA ARG A 311 2.61 -10.13 15.50
C ARG A 311 2.11 -8.91 14.73
N SER A 312 1.73 -7.85 15.44
CA SER A 312 1.35 -6.58 14.84
C SER A 312 1.52 -5.43 15.83
N ASN A 313 1.18 -4.21 15.41
CA ASN A 313 1.16 -3.06 16.32
C ASN A 313 0.10 -3.22 17.42
N ASP A 314 -1.00 -3.92 17.13
CA ASP A 314 -2.12 -4.13 18.07
C ASP A 314 -2.01 -5.45 18.84
N ASP A 315 -1.32 -6.45 18.28
CA ASP A 315 -1.02 -7.72 18.95
C ASP A 315 0.45 -7.80 19.36
N LYS A 316 0.69 -7.50 20.64
CA LYS A 316 2.02 -7.47 21.25
C LYS A 316 2.61 -8.86 21.53
N ARG A 317 1.88 -9.94 21.26
CA ARG A 317 2.42 -11.31 21.40
C ARG A 317 3.54 -11.54 20.38
N PRO A 318 4.52 -12.40 20.69
CA PRO A 318 5.50 -12.83 19.70
C PRO A 318 4.82 -13.60 18.57
N ARG A 319 5.40 -13.55 17.36
CA ARG A 319 4.95 -14.36 16.22
C ARG A 319 4.99 -15.85 16.54
N CYS A 320 6.01 -16.28 17.29
CA CYS A 320 6.14 -17.64 17.76
C CYS A 320 6.79 -17.71 19.14
N GLU A 321 6.15 -18.41 20.07
CA GLU A 321 6.77 -18.71 21.36
C GLU A 321 8.00 -19.62 21.16
N PRO A 322 9.14 -19.37 21.83
CA PRO A 322 10.38 -20.14 21.65
C PRO A 322 10.21 -21.66 21.71
N GLY A 323 9.39 -22.15 22.66
CA GLY A 323 9.13 -23.59 22.81
C GLY A 323 8.44 -24.22 21.59
N ARG A 324 7.70 -23.42 20.81
CA ARG A 324 6.95 -23.82 19.62
C ARG A 324 7.74 -23.71 18.31
N LEU A 325 8.89 -23.03 18.31
CA LEU A 325 9.73 -22.89 17.12
C LEU A 325 10.54 -24.15 16.87
N ASN A 326 10.29 -24.88 15.78
CA ASN A 326 11.02 -26.08 15.41
C ASN A 326 11.85 -25.84 14.15
N VAL A 327 12.99 -26.53 14.03
CA VAL A 327 13.95 -26.38 12.92
C VAL A 327 14.12 -27.74 12.25
N TYR A 328 14.13 -27.76 10.92
CA TYR A 328 14.21 -28.97 10.11
C TYR A 328 15.23 -28.82 9.00
N ASN A 329 16.06 -29.85 8.83
CA ASN A 329 16.83 -30.07 7.61
C ASN A 329 15.98 -30.82 6.60
N VAL A 330 15.84 -30.26 5.40
CA VAL A 330 15.08 -30.84 4.30
C VAL A 330 16.00 -31.02 3.10
N THR A 331 16.12 -32.26 2.62
CA THR A 331 16.87 -32.59 1.40
C THR A 331 15.91 -33.05 0.33
N TYR A 332 15.94 -32.43 -0.85
CA TYR A 332 15.09 -32.79 -1.98
C TYR A 332 15.80 -33.76 -2.93
N GLU A 333 15.03 -34.62 -3.61
CA GLU A 333 15.54 -35.69 -4.48
C GLU A 333 16.37 -35.19 -5.69
N ASP A 334 16.10 -33.97 -6.13
CA ASP A 334 16.78 -33.30 -7.24
C ASP A 334 18.05 -32.54 -6.83
N CYS A 335 18.39 -32.52 -5.54
CA CYS A 335 19.52 -31.75 -4.99
C CYS A 335 20.29 -32.50 -3.89
N LEU A 336 20.53 -33.80 -4.10
CA LEU A 336 21.22 -34.68 -3.15
C LEU A 336 22.68 -34.33 -2.88
N ASP A 337 23.29 -33.52 -3.75
CA ASP A 337 24.68 -33.05 -3.65
C ASP A 337 24.81 -31.70 -2.93
N GLN A 338 23.71 -31.14 -2.41
CA GLN A 338 23.69 -29.89 -1.66
C GLN A 338 23.43 -30.11 -0.16
N ASP A 339 23.84 -29.13 0.65
CA ASP A 339 23.43 -29.05 2.04
C ASP A 339 21.90 -29.00 2.15
N PRO A 340 21.28 -29.64 3.15
CA PRO A 340 19.83 -29.56 3.37
C PRO A 340 19.36 -28.11 3.52
N TRP A 341 18.16 -27.80 3.04
CA TRP A 341 17.50 -26.54 3.35
C TRP A 341 17.07 -26.54 4.82
N VAL A 342 17.30 -25.43 5.50
CA VAL A 342 16.91 -25.28 6.91
C VAL A 342 15.60 -24.51 6.94
N LEU A 343 14.51 -25.21 7.24
CA LEU A 343 13.16 -24.66 7.39
C LEU A 343 12.80 -24.56 8.86
N CYS A 344 12.16 -23.46 9.24
CA CYS A 344 11.69 -23.21 10.61
C CYS A 344 10.16 -23.18 10.62
N HIS A 345 9.55 -23.83 11.60
CA HIS A 345 8.09 -23.94 11.67
C HIS A 345 7.64 -23.69 13.10
N CYS A 346 6.75 -22.71 13.28
CA CYS A 346 6.05 -22.56 14.54
C CYS A 346 4.87 -23.54 14.59
N THR A 347 4.69 -24.26 15.70
CA THR A 347 3.64 -25.29 15.80
C THR A 347 2.21 -24.75 15.67
N ASP A 348 1.98 -23.45 15.84
CA ASP A 348 0.67 -22.81 15.67
C ASP A 348 0.50 -22.13 14.30
N ALA A 349 1.49 -22.18 13.41
CA ALA A 349 1.33 -21.70 12.04
C ALA A 349 0.26 -22.53 11.31
N GLN A 350 -0.55 -21.86 10.48
CA GLN A 350 -1.57 -22.54 9.66
C GLN A 350 -0.93 -23.44 8.59
N GLN A 351 0.25 -23.09 8.06
CA GLN A 351 1.03 -24.01 7.24
C GLN A 351 1.50 -25.19 8.08
N THR A 352 1.22 -26.40 7.63
CA THR A 352 1.89 -27.58 8.21
C THR A 352 3.32 -27.69 7.69
N LEU A 353 4.17 -28.46 8.39
CA LEU A 353 5.52 -28.76 7.88
C LEU A 353 5.47 -29.44 6.50
N ASP A 354 4.51 -30.35 6.29
CA ASP A 354 4.36 -31.06 5.02
C ASP A 354 4.00 -30.09 3.89
N ASP A 355 3.11 -29.12 4.13
CA ASP A 355 2.80 -28.07 3.16
C ASP A 355 4.05 -27.24 2.81
N MET A 356 4.82 -26.80 3.82
CA MET A 356 6.04 -26.06 3.58
C MET A 356 7.04 -26.85 2.73
N VAL A 357 7.23 -28.13 3.04
CA VAL A 357 8.15 -29.02 2.32
C VAL A 357 7.67 -29.23 0.87
N GLU A 358 6.38 -29.48 0.67
CA GLU A 358 5.82 -29.65 -0.66
C GLU A 358 5.97 -28.37 -1.50
N ARG A 359 5.58 -27.21 -0.95
CA ARG A 359 5.59 -25.92 -1.66
C ARG A 359 7.00 -25.46 -2.00
N VAL A 360 7.96 -25.62 -1.09
CA VAL A 360 9.38 -25.37 -1.41
C VAL A 360 9.89 -26.39 -2.44
N GLY A 361 9.41 -27.64 -2.40
CA GLY A 361 9.68 -28.65 -3.42
C GLY A 361 9.22 -28.28 -4.83
N LYS A 362 8.14 -27.50 -4.95
CA LYS A 362 7.59 -26.95 -6.22
C LYS A 362 8.46 -25.88 -6.86
N LEU A 363 9.35 -25.23 -6.10
CA LEU A 363 10.35 -24.34 -6.67
C LEU A 363 11.36 -25.13 -7.51
N PRO A 364 11.72 -24.68 -8.73
CA PRO A 364 12.80 -25.24 -9.52
C PRO A 364 14.13 -25.28 -8.74
N PRO A 365 15.03 -26.25 -9.00
CA PRO A 365 16.31 -26.39 -8.30
C PRO A 365 17.14 -25.09 -8.31
N GLY A 366 17.22 -24.43 -9.46
CA GLY A 366 17.91 -23.17 -9.65
C GLY A 366 17.38 -22.05 -8.76
N LEU A 367 16.08 -21.76 -8.83
CA LEU A 367 15.41 -20.74 -8.03
C LEU A 367 15.52 -21.05 -6.52
N ARG A 368 15.26 -22.30 -6.14
CA ARG A 368 15.32 -22.75 -4.74
C ARG A 368 16.72 -22.63 -4.14
N SER A 369 17.78 -22.71 -4.94
CA SER A 369 19.16 -22.51 -4.48
C SER A 369 19.50 -21.05 -4.10
N TYR A 370 18.66 -20.07 -4.45
CA TYR A 370 18.84 -18.69 -3.98
C TYR A 370 18.32 -18.48 -2.55
N MET A 371 17.37 -19.30 -2.08
CA MET A 371 16.80 -19.23 -0.74
C MET A 371 17.72 -19.84 0.31
N ILE A 372 17.86 -19.18 1.47
CA ILE A 372 18.67 -19.68 2.59
C ILE A 372 17.80 -20.37 3.64
N HIS A 373 16.85 -19.61 4.21
CA HIS A 373 15.90 -20.07 5.23
C HIS A 373 14.48 -19.75 4.81
N LEU A 374 13.53 -20.55 5.29
CA LEU A 374 12.12 -20.19 5.28
C LEU A 374 11.54 -20.46 6.66
N VAL A 375 10.76 -19.53 7.19
CA VAL A 375 10.03 -19.70 8.45
C VAL A 375 8.53 -19.49 8.25
N ALA A 376 7.69 -20.33 8.86
CA ALA A 376 6.25 -20.17 8.86
C ALA A 376 5.70 -19.76 10.24
N PHE A 377 4.81 -18.77 10.24
CA PHE A 377 4.16 -18.22 11.42
C PHE A 377 2.64 -18.19 11.28
N GLU A 378 1.94 -18.14 12.41
CA GLU A 378 0.51 -17.88 12.45
C GLU A 378 0.20 -16.44 12.02
N ASN A 379 -0.84 -16.25 11.21
CA ASN A 379 -1.46 -14.94 10.96
C ASN A 379 -2.93 -15.11 10.55
N ASP A 380 -3.77 -14.12 10.85
CA ASP A 380 -5.18 -14.10 10.44
C ASP A 380 -5.34 -13.88 8.92
N SER A 381 -4.36 -13.23 8.27
CA SER A 381 -4.30 -13.06 6.83
C SER A 381 -3.19 -13.91 6.19
N VAL A 382 -3.32 -14.13 4.88
CA VAL A 382 -2.27 -14.79 4.09
C VAL A 382 -1.21 -13.77 3.76
N GLY A 383 0.05 -14.09 4.05
CA GLY A 383 1.15 -13.17 3.78
C GLY A 383 2.48 -13.84 3.49
N GLY A 384 3.40 -13.05 2.94
CA GLY A 384 4.78 -13.42 2.68
C GLY A 384 5.73 -12.30 3.07
N GLY A 385 7.02 -12.56 3.04
CA GLY A 385 8.01 -11.51 3.10
C GLY A 385 9.42 -12.04 2.94
N THR A 386 10.22 -11.37 2.14
CA THR A 386 11.62 -11.73 1.89
C THR A 386 12.57 -10.69 2.46
N VAL A 387 13.50 -11.14 3.31
CA VAL A 387 14.62 -10.30 3.76
C VAL A 387 15.72 -10.34 2.71
N ILE A 388 15.61 -9.47 1.72
CA ILE A 388 16.39 -9.46 0.46
C ILE A 388 17.91 -9.49 0.66
N PRO A 389 18.53 -8.73 1.60
CA PRO A 389 19.97 -8.82 1.79
C PRO A 389 20.48 -10.23 2.13
N TRP A 390 19.59 -11.08 2.66
CA TRP A 390 19.91 -12.40 3.18
C TRP A 390 19.14 -13.54 2.50
N ASN A 391 18.23 -13.28 1.55
CA ASN A 391 17.42 -14.30 0.87
C ASN A 391 16.72 -15.27 1.85
N MET A 392 16.14 -14.72 2.92
CA MET A 392 15.41 -15.46 3.95
C MET A 392 13.94 -15.10 3.85
N ILE A 393 13.08 -16.12 3.83
CA ILE A 393 11.65 -15.98 3.56
C ILE A 393 10.85 -16.20 4.83
N MET A 394 9.78 -15.45 5.01
CA MET A 394 8.73 -15.71 5.99
C MET A 394 7.41 -15.95 5.27
N ILE A 395 6.62 -16.85 5.83
CA ILE A 395 5.28 -17.18 5.35
C ILE A 395 4.30 -17.06 6.50
N PHE A 396 3.14 -16.48 6.22
CA PHE A 396 2.10 -16.16 7.19
C PHE A 396 0.76 -16.73 6.72
N GLY A 397 -0.01 -17.29 7.66
CA GLY A 397 -1.36 -17.79 7.35
C GLY A 397 -1.38 -18.99 6.40
N GLU A 398 -2.51 -19.18 5.72
CA GLU A 398 -2.73 -20.26 4.74
C GLU A 398 -2.18 -19.90 3.35
N ALA A 399 -0.92 -19.46 3.29
CA ALA A 399 -0.21 -19.15 2.04
C ALA A 399 -0.22 -20.29 1.01
N GLN A 400 -0.36 -19.91 -0.26
CA GLN A 400 -0.48 -20.81 -1.39
C GLN A 400 0.82 -20.88 -2.21
N ASP A 401 0.86 -21.71 -3.25
CA ASP A 401 2.05 -21.94 -4.08
C ASP A 401 2.60 -20.64 -4.66
N SER A 402 1.72 -19.76 -5.16
CA SER A 402 2.06 -18.44 -5.70
C SER A 402 2.87 -17.58 -4.74
N VAL A 403 2.54 -17.57 -3.44
CA VAL A 403 3.26 -16.78 -2.43
C VAL A 403 4.70 -17.28 -2.28
N TYR A 404 4.90 -18.59 -2.17
CA TYR A 404 6.26 -19.16 -2.08
C TYR A 404 7.11 -18.83 -3.31
N MET A 405 6.49 -18.82 -4.50
CA MET A 405 7.15 -18.46 -5.76
C MET A 405 7.46 -16.97 -5.84
N HIS A 406 6.56 -16.12 -5.35
CA HIS A 406 6.74 -14.67 -5.27
C HIS A 406 7.96 -14.33 -4.41
N GLU A 407 7.98 -14.84 -3.18
CA GLU A 407 9.08 -14.62 -2.24
C GLU A 407 10.42 -15.22 -2.73
N ALA A 408 10.37 -16.39 -3.38
CA ALA A 408 11.57 -16.97 -3.99
C ALA A 408 12.09 -16.11 -5.16
N SER A 409 11.20 -15.40 -5.87
CA SER A 409 11.58 -14.49 -6.95
C SER A 409 12.32 -13.26 -6.43
N HIS A 410 11.91 -12.71 -5.28
CA HIS A 410 12.67 -11.64 -4.60
C HIS A 410 14.11 -12.07 -4.27
N CYS A 411 14.34 -13.34 -3.91
CA CYS A 411 15.69 -13.86 -3.60
C CYS A 411 16.67 -13.85 -4.79
N ILE A 412 16.19 -13.84 -6.03
CA ILE A 412 17.01 -13.95 -7.25
C ILE A 412 17.08 -12.64 -8.07
N ASP A 413 16.14 -11.71 -7.86
CA ASP A 413 16.10 -10.42 -8.57
C ASP A 413 17.47 -9.71 -8.64
N GLY A 414 18.10 -9.51 -7.48
CA GLY A 414 19.42 -8.89 -7.37
C GLY A 414 19.46 -7.41 -7.77
N GLY A 415 18.33 -6.70 -7.70
CA GLY A 415 18.17 -5.30 -8.12
C GLY A 415 17.87 -5.14 -9.61
N PHE A 416 17.61 -6.23 -10.34
CA PHE A 416 17.31 -6.17 -11.77
C PHE A 416 16.05 -5.36 -12.08
N TYR A 417 15.06 -5.31 -11.18
CA TYR A 417 13.90 -4.44 -11.33
C TYR A 417 14.26 -2.96 -11.53
N GLN A 418 15.43 -2.50 -11.06
CA GLN A 418 15.90 -1.13 -11.24
C GLN A 418 16.66 -0.92 -12.55
N SER A 419 16.99 -1.99 -13.28
CA SER A 419 17.78 -1.89 -14.50
C SER A 419 17.02 -1.22 -15.63
N ASP A 420 17.74 -0.53 -16.52
CA ASP A 420 17.16 0.06 -17.73
C ASP A 420 16.43 -0.98 -18.60
N VAL A 421 16.90 -2.24 -18.58
CA VAL A 421 16.29 -3.35 -19.33
C VAL A 421 14.89 -3.66 -18.78
N PHE A 422 14.78 -3.85 -17.47
CA PHE A 422 13.48 -4.14 -16.85
C PHE A 422 12.52 -2.95 -16.95
N GLN A 423 13.01 -1.73 -16.70
CA GLN A 423 12.21 -0.51 -16.83
C GLN A 423 11.70 -0.30 -18.27
N ALA A 424 12.52 -0.58 -19.27
CA ALA A 424 12.10 -0.52 -20.67
C ALA A 424 11.08 -1.61 -21.03
N ALA A 425 11.20 -2.81 -20.44
CA ALA A 425 10.23 -3.88 -20.61
C ALA A 425 8.87 -3.52 -19.97
N LYS A 426 8.89 -3.10 -18.70
CA LYS A 426 7.75 -2.55 -17.96
C LYS A 426 7.05 -1.46 -18.77
N ALA A 427 7.79 -0.51 -19.36
CA ALA A 427 7.18 0.58 -20.14
C ALA A 427 6.47 0.10 -21.42
N LYS A 428 6.92 -1.01 -22.02
CA LYS A 428 6.36 -1.58 -23.26
C LYS A 428 5.20 -2.55 -23.04
N ASP A 429 5.13 -3.19 -21.88
CA ASP A 429 4.01 -4.06 -21.54
C ASP A 429 2.70 -3.27 -21.43
N SER A 430 1.61 -3.89 -21.87
CA SER A 430 0.29 -3.27 -22.01
C SER A 430 -0.68 -3.65 -20.89
N CYS A 431 -0.26 -4.52 -19.98
CA CYS A 431 -0.98 -4.91 -18.78
C CYS A 431 0.00 -5.07 -17.61
N TRP A 432 -0.54 -5.23 -16.40
CA TRP A 432 0.14 -5.66 -15.18
C TRP A 432 -0.23 -7.11 -14.87
N PRO A 433 0.60 -7.90 -14.16
CA PRO A 433 0.20 -9.22 -13.69
C PRO A 433 -1.02 -9.17 -12.76
N THR A 434 -0.93 -8.51 -11.60
CA THR A 434 -2.07 -8.24 -10.69
C THR A 434 -2.21 -6.75 -10.36
N TYR A 435 -3.19 -6.37 -9.52
CA TYR A 435 -3.22 -5.02 -8.92
C TYR A 435 -2.05 -4.79 -7.96
N TYR A 436 -1.65 -5.80 -7.20
CA TYR A 436 -0.56 -5.72 -6.23
C TYR A 436 0.79 -5.37 -6.88
N SER A 437 1.10 -5.91 -8.07
CA SER A 437 2.34 -5.55 -8.80
C SER A 437 2.51 -4.06 -9.12
N LYS A 438 1.45 -3.24 -9.04
CA LYS A 438 1.55 -1.79 -9.27
C LYS A 438 2.24 -1.06 -8.13
N THR A 439 2.27 -1.65 -6.94
CA THR A 439 2.77 -1.04 -5.71
C THR A 439 4.28 -0.75 -5.76
N GLY A 440 5.03 -1.53 -6.54
CA GLY A 440 6.46 -1.33 -6.70
C GLY A 440 7.06 -2.22 -7.78
N ASP A 441 8.18 -1.78 -8.36
CA ASP A 441 8.85 -2.50 -9.44
C ASP A 441 9.46 -3.83 -8.99
N MET A 442 9.79 -3.91 -7.70
CA MET A 442 10.23 -5.14 -7.06
C MET A 442 9.09 -6.17 -7.01
N GLU A 443 7.88 -5.76 -6.61
CA GLU A 443 6.69 -6.62 -6.64
C GLU A 443 6.31 -7.04 -8.05
N LEU A 444 6.43 -6.12 -9.02
CA LEU A 444 6.26 -6.44 -10.43
C LEU A 444 7.22 -7.55 -10.88
N PHE A 445 8.49 -7.48 -10.51
CA PHE A 445 9.46 -8.52 -10.85
C PHE A 445 9.04 -9.87 -10.26
N ALA A 446 8.67 -9.90 -8.99
CA ALA A 446 8.28 -11.12 -8.30
C ALA A 446 7.03 -11.76 -8.94
N GLU A 447 6.00 -10.96 -9.25
CA GLU A 447 4.78 -11.46 -9.89
C GLU A 447 5.00 -11.93 -11.34
N ILE A 448 5.86 -11.24 -12.11
CA ILE A 448 6.30 -11.73 -13.44
C ILE A 448 7.03 -13.07 -13.27
N GLY A 449 7.83 -13.23 -12.22
CA GLY A 449 8.49 -14.48 -11.85
C GLY A 449 7.50 -15.63 -11.61
N VAL A 450 6.44 -15.38 -10.85
CA VAL A 450 5.37 -16.38 -10.62
C VAL A 450 4.70 -16.75 -11.95
N ALA A 451 4.27 -15.76 -12.73
CA ALA A 451 3.61 -16.00 -14.02
C ALA A 451 4.52 -16.78 -14.98
N TYR A 452 5.80 -16.43 -15.05
CA TYR A 452 6.80 -17.12 -15.86
C TYR A 452 7.00 -18.57 -15.40
N LEU A 453 7.12 -18.82 -14.09
CA LEU A 453 7.28 -20.16 -13.53
C LEU A 453 6.11 -21.06 -13.97
N TYR A 454 4.88 -20.57 -13.82
CA TYR A 454 3.69 -21.28 -14.27
C TYR A 454 3.69 -21.50 -15.78
N ASP A 455 4.07 -20.51 -16.59
CA ASP A 455 4.12 -20.61 -18.06
C ASP A 455 5.14 -21.65 -18.57
N ARG A 456 6.22 -21.85 -17.82
CA ARG A 456 7.32 -22.76 -18.19
C ARG A 456 7.28 -24.12 -17.48
N SER A 457 6.31 -24.37 -16.61
CA SER A 457 6.21 -25.60 -15.83
C SER A 457 5.22 -26.60 -16.41
N GLY A 458 5.58 -27.22 -17.53
CA GLY A 458 4.86 -28.34 -18.17
C GLY A 458 3.56 -27.97 -18.91
N LYS A 459 2.96 -26.83 -18.58
CA LYS A 459 1.79 -26.26 -19.23
C LYS A 459 2.00 -24.75 -19.36
N THR A 460 1.51 -24.11 -20.42
CA THR A 460 1.62 -22.66 -20.61
C THR A 460 0.47 -21.91 -19.93
N LEU A 461 0.60 -20.60 -19.76
CA LEU A 461 -0.50 -19.73 -19.31
C LEU A 461 -1.68 -19.79 -20.28
N ILE A 462 -1.43 -19.85 -21.59
CA ILE A 462 -2.48 -19.99 -22.62
C ILE A 462 -3.26 -21.28 -22.41
N GLN A 463 -2.56 -22.40 -22.15
CA GLN A 463 -3.21 -23.67 -21.85
C GLN A 463 -3.99 -23.64 -20.53
N ARG A 464 -3.63 -22.74 -19.59
CA ARG A 464 -4.38 -22.46 -18.35
C ARG A 464 -5.53 -21.45 -18.54
N GLY A 465 -5.70 -20.89 -19.74
CA GLY A 465 -6.77 -19.95 -20.07
C GLY A 465 -6.41 -18.47 -19.95
N TYR A 466 -5.12 -18.14 -19.81
CA TYR A 466 -4.63 -16.77 -19.68
C TYR A 466 -3.71 -16.43 -20.86
N ASP A 467 -3.96 -15.31 -21.54
CA ASP A 467 -3.09 -14.82 -22.61
C ASP A 467 -2.05 -13.83 -22.06
N PRO A 468 -0.77 -14.24 -21.91
CA PRO A 468 0.27 -13.37 -21.37
C PRO A 468 0.88 -12.43 -22.41
N SER A 469 0.34 -12.34 -23.65
CA SER A 469 0.90 -11.49 -24.72
C SER A 469 1.10 -10.03 -24.29
N CYS A 470 0.23 -9.53 -23.40
CA CYS A 470 0.32 -8.18 -22.86
C CYS A 470 1.50 -7.94 -21.90
N LEU A 471 2.09 -9.02 -21.34
CA LEU A 471 3.30 -9.05 -20.48
C LEU A 471 4.56 -9.53 -21.22
N SER A 472 4.50 -9.64 -22.55
CA SER A 472 5.55 -10.34 -23.32
C SER A 472 6.95 -9.73 -23.19
N ASN A 473 7.09 -8.44 -22.91
CA ASN A 473 8.40 -7.80 -22.75
C ASN A 473 8.98 -8.12 -21.36
N GLY A 474 8.17 -8.01 -20.30
CA GLY A 474 8.59 -8.34 -18.93
C GLY A 474 8.97 -9.81 -18.77
N LEU A 475 8.14 -10.72 -19.31
CA LEU A 475 8.44 -12.15 -19.33
C LEU A 475 9.74 -12.46 -20.09
N LYS A 476 9.99 -11.76 -21.21
CA LYS A 476 11.25 -11.90 -21.96
C LYS A 476 12.45 -11.34 -21.20
N ALA A 477 12.31 -10.19 -20.56
CA ALA A 477 13.39 -9.60 -19.77
C ALA A 477 13.80 -10.52 -18.60
N LEU A 478 12.81 -11.14 -17.93
CA LEU A 478 13.07 -12.14 -16.90
C LEU A 478 13.73 -13.40 -17.48
N ASP A 479 13.25 -13.89 -18.63
CA ASP A 479 13.84 -15.04 -19.34
C ASP A 479 15.33 -14.85 -19.61
N GLU A 480 15.69 -13.69 -20.17
CA GLU A 480 17.08 -13.35 -20.53
C GLU A 480 17.97 -13.13 -19.30
N HIS A 481 17.40 -12.66 -18.18
CA HIS A 481 18.14 -12.44 -16.93
C HIS A 481 18.36 -13.74 -16.14
N VAL A 482 17.28 -14.45 -15.82
CA VAL A 482 17.26 -15.58 -14.87
C VAL A 482 16.34 -16.73 -15.30
N GLY A 483 15.86 -16.76 -16.54
CA GLY A 483 14.85 -17.73 -17.01
C GLY A 483 15.21 -19.19 -16.77
N LEU A 484 16.48 -19.56 -16.95
CA LEU A 484 16.95 -20.93 -16.69
C LEU A 484 16.77 -21.37 -15.23
N ASN A 485 16.82 -20.44 -14.27
CA ASN A 485 16.62 -20.75 -12.85
C ASN A 485 15.15 -20.96 -12.51
N PHE A 486 14.22 -20.40 -13.29
CA PHE A 486 12.77 -20.62 -13.17
C PHE A 486 12.28 -21.88 -13.91
N GLN A 487 13.14 -22.52 -14.71
CA GLN A 487 12.83 -23.76 -15.41
C GLN A 487 13.38 -24.95 -14.63
N ARG A 488 12.54 -25.98 -14.41
CA ARG A 488 12.92 -27.16 -13.61
C ARG A 488 14.06 -27.98 -14.23
N ASP A 489 14.15 -27.98 -15.57
CA ASP A 489 15.23 -28.58 -16.36
C ASP A 489 16.29 -27.58 -16.81
N GLY A 490 16.16 -26.30 -16.45
CA GLY A 490 17.05 -25.23 -16.88
C GLY A 490 18.38 -25.23 -16.12
N THR A 491 18.36 -25.07 -14.79
CA THR A 491 19.56 -25.18 -13.95
C THR A 491 19.40 -26.22 -12.85
N LYS A 492 20.52 -26.88 -12.54
CA LYS A 492 20.64 -27.74 -11.36
C LYS A 492 20.80 -26.89 -10.10
N CYS A 493 20.57 -27.52 -8.95
CA CYS A 493 20.97 -26.94 -7.69
C CYS A 493 22.47 -26.59 -7.67
N PHE A 494 22.77 -25.46 -7.04
CA PHE A 494 24.13 -24.99 -6.82
C PHE A 494 24.32 -24.58 -5.36
N LYS A 495 25.58 -24.38 -4.97
CA LYS A 495 25.96 -24.02 -3.60
C LYS A 495 25.33 -22.69 -3.19
N ARG A 496 24.46 -22.75 -2.18
CA ARG A 496 23.73 -21.59 -1.66
C ARG A 496 24.65 -20.66 -0.87
N LYS A 497 24.18 -19.43 -0.61
CA LYS A 497 24.78 -18.57 0.42
C LYS A 497 24.75 -19.29 1.78
N PRO A 498 25.70 -19.01 2.69
CA PRO A 498 25.73 -19.65 4.00
C PRO A 498 24.44 -19.42 4.79
N ASN A 499 24.02 -20.42 5.57
CA ASN A 499 22.96 -20.27 6.55
C ASN A 499 23.28 -19.16 7.56
N SER A 500 22.24 -18.57 8.17
CA SER A 500 22.42 -17.70 9.33
C SER A 500 23.16 -18.43 10.46
N ASN A 501 23.81 -17.67 11.34
CA ASN A 501 24.49 -18.25 12.49
C ASN A 501 23.51 -19.08 13.32
N VAL A 502 24.01 -20.16 13.91
CA VAL A 502 23.24 -20.91 14.90
C VAL A 502 23.48 -20.27 16.26
N ILE A 503 22.41 -19.95 16.96
CA ILE A 503 22.45 -19.44 18.33
C ILE A 503 21.92 -20.50 19.29
N HIS A 504 22.38 -20.42 20.53
CA HIS A 504 21.93 -21.28 21.63
C HIS A 504 21.41 -20.40 22.76
N PRO A 505 20.12 -20.00 22.71
CA PRO A 505 19.52 -19.21 23.77
C PRO A 505 19.63 -19.93 25.11
N SER A 506 19.95 -19.20 26.16
CA SER A 506 19.93 -19.68 27.54
C SER A 506 18.51 -20.00 28.00
N ASP A 507 18.37 -20.79 29.07
CA ASP A 507 17.07 -21.06 29.70
C ASP A 507 16.33 -19.76 30.06
N ALA A 508 17.06 -18.71 30.46
CA ALA A 508 16.49 -17.40 30.76
C ALA A 508 15.92 -16.71 29.50
N GLU A 509 16.64 -16.76 28.38
CA GLU A 509 16.19 -16.21 27.09
C GLU A 509 15.03 -17.01 26.48
N LEU A 510 14.96 -18.32 26.74
CA LEU A 510 13.82 -19.15 26.35
C LEU A 510 12.55 -18.82 27.16
N LEU A 511 12.71 -18.50 28.45
CA LEU A 511 11.59 -18.16 29.34
C LEU A 511 11.12 -16.72 29.21
N SER A 512 12.02 -15.79 28.88
CA SER A 512 11.74 -14.37 28.75
C SER A 512 12.52 -13.77 27.58
N PRO A 513 12.19 -14.13 26.34
CA PRO A 513 12.85 -13.60 25.15
C PRO A 513 12.70 -12.08 25.09
N GLU A 514 13.80 -11.35 24.89
CA GLU A 514 13.70 -9.92 24.62
C GLU A 514 12.92 -9.68 23.31
N PRO A 515 12.03 -8.67 23.23
CA PRO A 515 11.34 -8.36 21.99
C PRO A 515 12.33 -8.02 20.87
N TYR A 516 12.09 -8.57 19.67
CA TYR A 516 12.86 -8.21 18.47
C TYR A 516 12.07 -7.24 17.60
N ILE A 517 12.73 -6.21 17.06
CA ILE A 517 12.13 -5.32 16.06
C ILE A 517 12.52 -5.86 14.70
N SER A 518 11.58 -6.54 14.05
CA SER A 518 11.76 -7.01 12.67
C SER A 518 11.89 -5.82 11.72
N THR A 519 12.84 -5.92 10.79
CA THR A 519 12.96 -4.97 9.68
C THR A 519 12.27 -5.48 8.42
N ALA A 520 11.62 -6.65 8.49
CA ALA A 520 10.95 -7.23 7.34
C ALA A 520 9.60 -6.56 7.11
N ILE A 521 9.29 -6.32 5.83
CA ILE A 521 7.98 -5.91 5.38
C ILE A 521 7.19 -7.20 5.14
N ILE A 522 6.06 -7.33 5.83
CA ILE A 522 5.10 -8.42 5.58
C ILE A 522 4.18 -7.92 4.48
N GLU A 523 4.01 -8.72 3.43
CA GLU A 523 3.14 -8.50 2.29
C GLU A 523 1.82 -9.26 2.50
N ASP A 524 0.67 -8.58 2.51
CA ASP A 524 -0.65 -9.21 2.68
C ASP A 524 -1.31 -9.54 1.32
N PHE A 525 -1.58 -10.83 1.09
CA PHE A 525 -2.20 -11.39 -0.11
C PHE A 525 -3.67 -11.81 0.09
N SER A 526 -4.28 -11.50 1.24
CA SER A 526 -5.66 -11.92 1.54
C SER A 526 -6.73 -11.26 0.66
N ASN A 527 -6.45 -10.06 0.14
CA ASN A 527 -7.34 -9.31 -0.75
C ASN A 527 -6.63 -8.98 -2.06
N PRO A 528 -6.51 -9.91 -3.01
CA PRO A 528 -5.76 -9.70 -4.26
C PRO A 528 -6.35 -8.60 -5.17
N GLY A 529 -7.59 -8.16 -4.91
CA GLY A 529 -8.25 -7.07 -5.63
C GLY A 529 -8.00 -5.68 -5.05
N ASP A 530 -7.43 -5.58 -3.84
CA ASP A 530 -7.04 -4.31 -3.23
C ASP A 530 -5.51 -4.18 -3.35
N GLU A 531 -5.00 -3.01 -3.79
CA GLU A 531 -3.59 -2.69 -3.54
C GLU A 531 -3.36 -2.82 -2.02
N SER A 532 -2.43 -3.66 -1.59
CA SER A 532 -2.18 -3.84 -0.17
C SER A 532 -1.86 -2.47 0.42
N SER A 533 -2.60 -2.06 1.46
CA SER A 533 -2.42 -0.76 2.11
C SER A 533 -1.01 -0.60 2.70
N GLN A 534 -0.23 -1.67 2.77
CA GLN A 534 1.13 -1.70 3.28
C GLN A 534 2.12 -0.96 2.37
N PHE A 535 1.88 -0.91 1.06
CA PHE A 535 2.70 -0.14 0.12
C PHE A 535 2.04 1.15 -0.40
N SER A 536 0.83 1.51 0.05
CA SER A 536 0.30 2.87 -0.15
C SER A 536 1.05 3.88 0.72
N SER A 537 2.38 3.87 0.61
CA SER A 537 3.37 4.45 1.48
C SER A 537 3.20 4.05 2.95
N PHE A 538 4.32 3.90 3.63
CA PHE A 538 4.44 4.31 5.02
C PHE A 538 4.09 5.80 5.14
N SER A 539 2.84 6.15 4.84
CA SER A 539 2.26 7.38 5.26
C SER A 539 2.32 7.28 6.76
N VAL A 540 3.36 7.90 7.31
CA VAL A 540 3.55 8.15 8.73
C VAL A 540 2.31 8.84 9.36
N TRP A 541 1.34 9.22 8.52
CA TRP A 541 0.02 9.73 8.87
C TRP A 541 -1.02 8.64 9.18
N GLY A 542 -0.80 7.36 8.88
CA GLY A 542 -1.74 6.24 9.09
C GLY A 542 -2.64 5.93 7.89
N GLU A 543 -3.37 4.82 7.94
CA GLU A 543 -4.35 4.44 6.92
C GLU A 543 -5.44 5.52 6.80
N TYR A 544 -5.59 6.10 5.61
CA TYR A 544 -6.69 7.01 5.34
C TYR A 544 -8.00 6.21 5.52
N PRO A 545 -8.92 6.61 6.40
CA PRO A 545 -10.15 5.84 6.57
C PRO A 545 -10.91 5.88 5.25
N ARG A 546 -11.06 4.71 4.61
CA ARG A 546 -12.06 4.48 3.55
C ARG A 546 -13.43 4.75 4.19
N LYS A 547 -13.85 6.01 4.29
CA LYS A 547 -15.16 6.37 4.82
C LYS A 547 -16.20 6.07 3.73
N ILE A 548 -16.46 4.79 3.50
CA ILE A 548 -17.66 4.34 2.80
C ILE A 548 -18.82 4.56 3.78
N HIS A 549 -19.54 5.68 3.64
CA HIS A 549 -20.76 5.89 4.39
C HIS A 549 -21.88 5.19 3.65
N GLY A 550 -22.30 4.02 4.14
CA GLY A 550 -23.58 3.44 3.78
C GLY A 550 -24.68 4.02 4.66
N HIS A 551 -25.59 4.79 4.07
CA HIS A 551 -26.91 5.00 4.65
C HIS A 551 -27.81 3.84 4.22
N GLN A 552 -28.10 2.89 5.13
CA GLN A 552 -29.34 2.14 5.02
C GLN A 552 -30.49 3.14 5.22
N ILE A 553 -31.34 3.31 4.19
CA ILE A 553 -32.68 3.86 4.37
C ILE A 553 -33.57 2.76 4.93
#